data_AF-A0A937VP25-F1
#
_entry.id   AF-A0A937VP25-F1
#
_cell.length_a   1.000
_cell.length_b   1.000
_cell.length_c   1.000
_cell.angle_alpha   90.00
_cell.angle_beta   90.00
_cell.angle_gamma   90.00
#
_symmetry.space_group_name_H-M   'P 1'
#
loop_
_entity.id
_entity.type
_entity.pdbx_description
1 polymer ?
#
loop_
_entity_poly.entity_id
_entity_poly.type
_entity_poly.pdbx_seq_one_letter_code
_entity_poly.pdbx_strand_id
1 'polypeptide(L)'
;SMTLCHLGDLGHLPDSDLMEALGEIDVLFLPVGGVTTIGGAMAAEIVRGLSPKVVIPMHYRTSVLVGELEPADKFLKELGLKEIVSQPKLSVNRANLPPTTQVVVLDYPHK
;
A
#
# COMPACT_ATOMS: atom_id res chain seq x y z
N SER A 1 7.26 8.97 18.62
CA SER A 1 7.21 7.57 18.14
C SER A 1 7.09 7.57 16.62
N MET A 2 7.11 6.46 15.90
CA MET A 2 6.71 6.38 14.48
C MET A 2 5.77 5.18 14.36
N THR A 3 4.67 5.31 13.64
CA THR A 3 3.64 4.27 13.53
C THR A 3 3.74 3.57 12.18
N LEU A 4 4.02 2.27 12.22
CA LEU A 4 4.02 1.40 11.05
C LEU A 4 2.81 0.46 11.16
N CYS A 5 1.95 0.47 10.16
CA CYS A 5 0.76 -0.37 10.10
C CYS A 5 0.91 -1.38 8.97
N HIS A 6 0.86 -2.67 9.31
CA HIS A 6 0.92 -3.76 8.35
C HIS A 6 -0.42 -4.49 8.34
N LEU A 7 -1.15 -4.42 7.21
CA LEU A 7 -2.50 -4.99 7.12
C LEU A 7 -2.53 -6.49 6.80
N GLY A 8 -1.37 -7.13 6.62
CA GLY A 8 -1.31 -8.58 6.40
C GLY A 8 -2.06 -9.01 5.14
N ASP A 9 -2.75 -10.14 5.23
CA ASP A 9 -3.61 -10.70 4.19
C ASP A 9 -5.06 -10.19 4.29
N LEU A 10 -5.24 -8.89 4.43
CA LEU A 10 -6.58 -8.30 4.56
C LEU A 10 -7.43 -8.63 3.33
N GLY A 11 -8.53 -9.36 3.53
CA GLY A 11 -9.43 -9.84 2.47
C GLY A 11 -10.76 -9.09 2.35
N HIS A 12 -10.96 -8.02 3.12
CA HIS A 12 -12.19 -7.24 3.19
C HIS A 12 -11.89 -5.80 3.59
N LEU A 13 -12.85 -4.90 3.35
CA LEU A 13 -12.73 -3.51 3.80
C LEU A 13 -12.91 -3.47 5.32
N PRO A 14 -12.00 -2.87 6.09
CA PRO A 14 -12.19 -2.61 7.51
C PRO A 14 -13.42 -1.72 7.72
N ASP A 15 -14.17 -1.95 8.80
CA ASP A 15 -15.24 -1.04 9.18
C ASP A 15 -14.69 0.29 9.73
N SER A 16 -15.57 1.27 9.89
CA SER A 16 -15.20 2.62 10.37
C SER A 16 -14.54 2.58 11.75
N ASP A 17 -15.01 1.70 12.63
CA ASP A 17 -14.55 1.63 14.01
C ASP A 17 -13.10 1.12 14.06
N LEU A 18 -12.78 0.11 13.25
CA LEU A 18 -11.41 -0.37 13.08
C LEU A 18 -10.53 0.69 12.42
N MET A 19 -11.03 1.39 11.39
CA MET A 19 -10.28 2.47 10.72
C MET A 19 -9.94 3.61 11.69
N GLU A 20 -10.86 3.98 12.57
CA GLU A 20 -10.64 4.99 13.62
C GLU A 20 -9.63 4.49 14.67
N ALA A 21 -9.76 3.24 15.11
CA ALA A 21 -8.88 2.64 16.10
C ALA A 21 -7.41 2.51 15.64
N LEU A 22 -7.16 2.43 14.32
CA LEU A 22 -5.81 2.42 13.75
C LEU A 22 -5.07 3.75 13.94
N GLY A 23 -5.80 4.87 14.06
CA GLY A 23 -5.24 6.19 14.31
C GLY A 23 -4.27 6.69 13.23
N GLU A 24 -3.34 7.57 13.61
CA GLU A 24 -2.36 8.11 12.68
C GLU A 24 -1.31 7.08 12.27
N ILE A 25 -1.18 6.87 10.95
CA ILE A 25 -0.22 5.94 10.35
C ILE A 25 0.84 6.72 9.56
N ASP A 26 2.11 6.58 9.95
CA ASP A 26 3.22 7.16 9.20
C ASP A 26 3.53 6.29 7.96
N VAL A 27 3.53 4.96 8.09
CA VAL A 27 3.81 4.02 6.99
C VAL A 27 2.78 2.88 6.99
N LEU A 28 2.09 2.71 5.86
CA LEU A 28 1.10 1.66 5.63
C LEU A 28 1.65 0.59 4.66
N PHE A 29 1.65 -0.67 5.06
CA PHE A 29 1.88 -1.82 4.18
C PHE A 29 0.54 -2.44 3.81
N LEU A 30 0.19 -2.41 2.52
CA LEU A 30 -1.18 -2.60 2.04
C LEU A 30 -1.24 -3.66 0.92
N PRO A 31 -1.95 -4.78 1.09
CA PRO A 31 -2.18 -5.72 -0.01
C PRO A 31 -3.03 -5.10 -1.13
N VAL A 32 -2.68 -5.37 -2.39
CA VAL A 32 -3.40 -4.79 -3.55
C VAL A 32 -3.64 -5.78 -4.72
N GLY A 33 -3.46 -7.09 -4.48
CA GLY A 33 -3.46 -8.10 -5.55
C GLY A 33 -4.81 -8.75 -5.86
N GLY A 34 -5.85 -8.53 -5.07
CA GLY A 34 -7.26 -8.83 -5.42
C GLY A 34 -7.72 -10.30 -5.46
N VAL A 35 -6.84 -11.29 -5.32
CA VAL A 35 -7.24 -12.72 -5.39
C VAL A 35 -7.55 -13.29 -4.00
N THR A 36 -6.53 -13.36 -3.14
CA THR A 36 -6.65 -13.84 -1.76
C THR A 36 -6.74 -12.69 -0.75
N THR A 37 -6.62 -11.46 -1.23
CA THR A 37 -6.63 -10.21 -0.46
C THR A 37 -7.48 -9.18 -1.18
N ILE A 38 -7.68 -8.01 -0.58
CA ILE A 38 -8.32 -6.87 -1.25
C ILE A 38 -7.61 -6.49 -2.56
N GLY A 39 -8.41 -6.01 -3.52
CA GLY A 39 -7.92 -5.47 -4.79
C GLY A 39 -7.67 -3.96 -4.74
N GLY A 40 -7.23 -3.40 -5.86
CA GLY A 40 -6.80 -2.00 -5.95
C GLY A 40 -7.86 -0.97 -5.53
N ALA A 41 -9.14 -1.18 -5.86
CA ALA A 41 -10.21 -0.22 -5.55
C ALA A 41 -10.44 -0.07 -4.03
N MET A 42 -10.55 -1.20 -3.32
CA MET A 42 -10.71 -1.23 -1.86
C MET A 42 -9.44 -0.74 -1.16
N ALA A 43 -8.27 -1.10 -1.66
CA ALA A 43 -7.00 -0.57 -1.16
C ALA A 43 -6.94 0.96 -1.28
N ALA A 44 -7.38 1.53 -2.40
CA ALA A 44 -7.43 2.98 -2.58
C ALA A 44 -8.44 3.66 -1.64
N GLU A 45 -9.55 3.00 -1.31
CA GLU A 45 -10.49 3.46 -0.29
C GLU A 45 -9.85 3.51 1.10
N ILE A 46 -9.11 2.47 1.48
CA ILE A 46 -8.36 2.45 2.75
C ILE A 46 -7.34 3.59 2.81
N VAL A 47 -6.60 3.84 1.71
CA VAL A 47 -5.64 4.96 1.66
C VAL A 47 -6.34 6.30 1.84
N ARG A 48 -7.49 6.52 1.20
CA ARG A 48 -8.29 7.75 1.36
C ARG A 48 -8.80 7.91 2.79
N GLY A 49 -9.24 6.83 3.42
CA GLY A 49 -9.75 6.84 4.80
C GLY A 49 -8.68 7.10 5.85
N LEU A 50 -7.51 6.44 5.73
CA LEU A 50 -6.42 6.53 6.71
C LEU A 50 -5.47 7.70 6.48
N SER A 51 -5.40 8.23 5.26
CA SER A 51 -4.46 9.30 4.86
C SER A 51 -3.01 9.08 5.36
N PRO A 52 -2.42 7.88 5.17
CA PRO A 52 -1.07 7.58 5.67
C PRO A 52 -0.03 8.45 4.97
N LYS A 53 1.11 8.73 5.61
CA LYS A 53 2.18 9.52 4.96
C LYS A 53 2.85 8.74 3.84
N VAL A 54 3.15 7.47 4.07
CA VAL A 54 3.73 6.57 3.07
C VAL A 54 2.86 5.33 2.92
N VAL A 55 2.63 4.89 1.68
CA VAL A 55 1.98 3.61 1.36
C VAL A 55 2.97 2.73 0.59
N ILE A 56 3.15 1.51 1.05
CA ILE A 56 3.93 0.47 0.38
C ILE A 56 2.95 -0.64 -0.05
N PRO A 57 2.60 -0.73 -1.34
CA PRO A 57 1.76 -1.82 -1.81
C PRO A 57 2.50 -3.15 -1.69
N MET A 58 1.76 -4.22 -1.40
CA MET A 58 2.25 -5.60 -1.27
C MET A 58 1.23 -6.60 -1.85
N HIS A 59 1.59 -7.88 -1.87
CA HIS A 59 0.72 -9.00 -2.29
C HIS A 59 0.14 -8.86 -3.71
N TYR A 60 0.85 -8.20 -4.62
CA TYR A 60 0.47 -8.03 -6.02
C TYR A 60 1.35 -8.87 -6.95
N ARG A 61 0.99 -8.92 -8.24
CA ARG A 61 1.73 -9.66 -9.28
C ARG A 61 3.17 -9.18 -9.40
N THR A 62 4.10 -10.11 -9.40
CA THR A 62 5.52 -9.85 -9.68
C THR A 62 5.96 -10.64 -10.90
N SER A 63 7.17 -10.42 -11.41
CA SER A 63 7.70 -11.15 -12.57
C SER A 63 7.88 -12.66 -12.31
N VAL A 64 8.01 -13.09 -11.04
CA VAL A 64 8.12 -14.51 -10.66
C VAL A 64 6.81 -15.10 -10.15
N LEU A 65 5.85 -14.26 -9.75
CA LEU A 65 4.53 -14.68 -9.31
C LEU A 65 3.48 -14.09 -10.25
N VAL A 66 3.31 -14.77 -11.38
CA VAL A 66 2.46 -14.34 -12.53
C VAL A 66 1.06 -14.98 -12.48
N GLY A 67 0.63 -15.46 -11.32
CA GLY A 67 -0.70 -16.06 -11.14
C GLY A 67 -1.85 -15.07 -11.33
N GLU A 68 -3.02 -15.39 -10.78
CA GLU A 68 -4.24 -14.55 -10.94
C GLU A 68 -4.13 -13.16 -10.28
N LEU A 69 -3.05 -12.87 -9.55
CA LEU A 69 -2.83 -11.60 -8.87
C LEU A 69 -2.88 -10.42 -9.86
N GLU A 70 -3.48 -9.33 -9.41
CA GLU A 70 -3.46 -8.05 -10.09
C GLU A 70 -2.08 -7.37 -9.96
N PRO A 71 -1.62 -6.62 -10.98
CA PRO A 71 -0.43 -5.80 -10.85
C PRO A 71 -0.70 -4.55 -10.00
N ALA A 72 0.35 -4.00 -9.37
CA ALA A 72 0.26 -2.76 -8.58
C ALA A 72 -0.30 -1.58 -9.38
N ASP A 73 -0.14 -1.58 -10.70
CA ASP A 73 -0.66 -0.57 -11.63
C ASP A 73 -2.15 -0.31 -11.47
N LYS A 74 -2.94 -1.35 -11.15
CA LYS A 74 -4.38 -1.18 -10.95
C LYS A 74 -4.66 -0.30 -9.74
N PHE A 75 -4.03 -0.60 -8.60
CA PHE A 75 -4.12 0.22 -7.39
C PHE A 75 -3.63 1.65 -7.61
N LEU A 76 -2.52 1.83 -8.32
CA LEU A 76 -1.99 3.17 -8.60
C LEU A 76 -2.94 4.01 -9.44
N LYS A 77 -3.62 3.40 -10.43
CA LYS A 77 -4.66 4.06 -11.24
C LYS A 77 -5.87 4.50 -10.39
N GLU A 78 -6.28 3.71 -9.42
CA GLU A 78 -7.36 4.07 -8.47
C GLU A 78 -7.01 5.29 -7.59
N LEU A 79 -5.72 5.57 -7.42
CA LEU A 79 -5.20 6.79 -6.77
C LEU A 79 -4.89 7.92 -7.76
N GLY A 80 -5.16 7.75 -9.06
CA GLY A 80 -4.86 8.72 -10.10
C GLY A 80 -3.37 8.84 -10.44
N LEU A 81 -2.53 7.89 -10.00
CA LEU A 81 -1.11 7.85 -10.29
C LEU A 81 -0.86 7.19 -11.65
N LYS A 82 -0.01 7.81 -12.47
CA LYS A 82 0.18 7.43 -13.88
C LYS A 82 1.40 6.54 -14.14
N GLU A 83 2.40 6.61 -13.26
CA GLU A 83 3.67 5.91 -13.46
C GLU A 83 4.01 5.07 -12.23
N ILE A 84 4.53 3.88 -12.49
CA ILE A 84 5.18 3.06 -11.46
C ILE A 84 6.65 3.41 -11.49
N VAL A 85 7.10 4.09 -10.44
CA VAL A 85 8.52 4.24 -10.16
C VAL A 85 8.83 3.36 -8.95
N SER A 86 9.49 2.24 -9.19
CA SER A 86 9.97 1.38 -8.11
C SER A 86 11.37 1.78 -7.65
N GLN A 87 11.70 1.45 -6.41
CA GLN A 87 13.03 1.71 -5.84
C GLN A 87 13.50 0.54 -4.97
N PRO A 88 14.81 0.28 -4.90
CA PRO A 88 15.35 -0.90 -4.20
C PRO A 88 15.27 -0.78 -2.68
N LYS A 89 15.12 0.44 -2.16
CA LYS A 89 15.12 0.74 -0.73
C LYS A 89 14.36 2.03 -0.46
N LEU A 90 13.61 2.05 0.62
CA LEU A 90 13.08 3.27 1.23
C LEU A 90 13.74 3.49 2.60
N SER A 91 14.15 4.73 2.88
CA SER A 91 14.68 5.12 4.19
C SER A 91 13.85 6.29 4.73
N VAL A 92 13.08 6.03 5.78
CA VAL A 92 12.16 7.00 6.39
C VAL A 92 12.49 7.23 7.86
N ASN A 93 12.32 8.48 8.28
CA ASN A 93 12.37 8.94 9.65
C ASN A 93 11.38 10.12 9.79
N ARG A 94 11.12 10.58 11.02
CA ARG A 94 10.16 11.66 11.27
C ARG A 94 10.47 12.97 10.53
N ALA A 95 11.74 13.26 10.25
CA ALA A 95 12.14 14.50 9.59
C ALA A 95 11.95 14.47 8.06
N ASN A 96 11.75 13.29 7.46
CA ASN A 96 11.64 13.14 6.01
C ASN A 96 10.32 12.50 5.55
N LEU A 97 9.32 12.42 6.43
CA LEU A 97 7.97 12.01 6.03
C LEU A 97 7.38 13.05 5.05
N PRO A 98 6.72 12.59 3.96
CA PRO A 98 6.15 13.50 3.00
C PRO A 98 4.97 14.27 3.61
N PRO A 99 4.71 15.52 3.16
CA PRO A 99 3.61 16.33 3.67
C PRO A 99 2.23 15.76 3.28
N THR A 100 2.18 15.02 2.17
CA THR A 100 1.00 14.35 1.62
C THR A 100 1.29 12.88 1.41
N THR A 101 0.24 12.05 1.33
CA THR A 101 0.39 10.62 1.04
C THR A 101 1.23 10.38 -0.21
N GLN A 102 2.27 9.58 -0.06
CA GLN A 102 3.13 9.12 -1.15
C GLN A 102 3.09 7.60 -1.23
N VAL A 103 2.81 7.07 -2.42
CA VAL A 103 2.96 5.63 -2.68
C VAL A 103 4.40 5.36 -3.11
N VAL A 104 5.04 4.40 -2.45
CA VAL A 104 6.40 3.95 -2.76
C VAL A 104 6.35 2.47 -3.11
N VAL A 105 6.59 2.16 -4.39
CA VAL A 105 6.73 0.77 -4.84
C VAL A 105 8.17 0.34 -4.59
N LEU A 106 8.34 -0.76 -3.86
CA LEU A 106 9.67 -1.34 -3.67
C LEU A 106 9.96 -2.34 -4.78
N ASP A 107 11.21 -2.39 -5.24
CA ASP A 107 11.65 -3.40 -6.19
C ASP A 107 11.40 -4.79 -5.59
N TYR A 108 10.93 -5.72 -6.43
CA TYR A 108 10.95 -7.12 -6.07
C TYR A 108 12.39 -7.65 -6.26
N PRO A 109 13.10 -8.06 -5.20
CA PRO A 109 14.48 -8.50 -5.34
C PRO A 109 14.51 -9.85 -6.07
N HIS A 110 15.06 -9.85 -7.28
CA HIS A 110 15.54 -11.07 -7.92
C HIS A 110 17.01 -11.25 -7.55
N LYS A 111 17.35 -12.43 -7.04
CA LYS A 111 18.74 -12.90 -7.02
C LYS A 111 19.11 -13.42 -8.40
#